data_AF-A0A955BWK2-F1
#
_entry.id   AF-A0A955BWK2-F1
#
_cell.length_a   1.000
_cell.length_b   1.000
_cell.length_c   1.000
_cell.angle_alpha   90.00
_cell.angle_beta   90.00
_cell.angle_gamma   90.00
#
_symmetry.space_group_name_H-M   'P 1'
#
loop_
_entity.id
_entity.type
_entity.pdbx_description
1 polymer ?
#
loop_
_entity_poly.entity_id
_entity_poly.type
_entity_poly.pdbx_seq_one_letter_code
_entity_poly.pdbx_strand_id
1 'polypeptide(L)'
;VTDADLGGFSQGTVNNAGSFAKSAGAGVAQVGGLWTIHNTGSLDVSSGELAFANSASGLLNDGAVTVTGSGTELRLGGGGGTGSVTVGADAALAISGSNVTVRYTLDGASAVLSNAGTVNISGYLDATGGASVTGAGAVNFSAGQIGGDSAVSLENLNWAGGTMVNTAGVVVPGGATATLSGSSAKRVGASGRFVVEGTAVVTGAGEIATTAPAANPSEISIAAGGLLDIQTNADLTDNSQPDRGGLLSNAGTFRKSAGAGTTLVEAAWSVDNSGLIDVDAGTLQIESPFAHTGPGAIDVAAGATIRFDGPVTGENNFAGNGAIFFNDDYSPGASPGVVSFGGNVSFGTGSHLTLEIGGAGQGEYDKLEIAGDLDFQGDLLLSFIELAPETGVFEPIAGDSFELITFGGALTPASAFDGAVLPPAPAMTEWSLSAQSGSLILSLNEVIPPLESGDYNGDNVVDAADYTVWRDNLGLGDGTPGSLAVTDGDGNGDGLVDVDDYTIWRNQYGIAMTVTPSLVRAAGAPEPSAALLLLWAASVGARRHRPGRRHR
;
A
#
# COMPACT_ATOMS: atom_id res chain seq x y z
N VAL A 1 -47.87 30.01 -24.76
CA VAL A 1 -48.98 29.88 -23.78
C VAL A 1 -49.43 28.43 -23.64
N THR A 2 -49.32 27.62 -24.70
CA THR A 2 -49.57 26.18 -24.69
C THR A 2 -48.27 25.40 -24.93
N ASP A 3 -48.23 24.15 -24.48
CA ASP A 3 -47.13 23.20 -24.73
C ASP A 3 -47.25 22.60 -26.14
N ALA A 4 -46.93 23.40 -27.15
CA ALA A 4 -47.00 22.97 -28.55
C ALA A 4 -45.71 22.29 -28.99
N ASP A 5 -45.84 21.13 -29.63
CA ASP A 5 -44.71 20.41 -30.21
C ASP A 5 -44.23 21.07 -31.52
N LEU A 6 -42.94 20.96 -31.78
CA LEU A 6 -42.27 21.37 -33.00
C LEU A 6 -41.69 20.13 -33.68
N GLY A 7 -42.20 19.75 -34.85
CA GLY A 7 -41.64 18.64 -35.61
C GLY A 7 -42.66 17.92 -36.48
N GLY A 8 -42.19 16.90 -37.20
CA GLY A 8 -43.02 16.04 -38.07
C GLY A 8 -42.26 14.80 -38.53
N PHE A 9 -42.86 14.00 -39.42
CA PHE A 9 -42.28 12.74 -39.91
C PHE A 9 -41.04 12.91 -40.82
N SER A 10 -40.77 14.12 -41.31
CA SER A 10 -39.64 14.45 -42.19
C SER A 10 -38.57 15.27 -41.47
N GLN A 11 -37.34 15.27 -42.02
CA GLN A 11 -36.26 16.15 -41.56
C GLN A 11 -36.67 17.63 -41.62
N GLY A 12 -36.22 18.38 -40.61
CA GLY A 12 -36.40 19.83 -40.54
C GLY A 12 -35.29 20.49 -39.73
N THR A 13 -35.09 21.79 -39.95
CA THR A 13 -34.07 22.56 -39.24
C THR A 13 -34.62 23.93 -38.85
N VAL A 14 -34.41 24.33 -37.60
CA VAL A 14 -34.63 25.71 -37.15
C VAL A 14 -33.27 26.37 -36.97
N ASN A 15 -32.98 27.40 -37.77
CA ASN A 15 -31.79 28.24 -37.59
C ASN A 15 -32.15 29.45 -36.73
N ASN A 16 -31.77 29.41 -35.45
CA ASN A 16 -31.99 30.49 -34.50
C ASN A 16 -30.74 31.36 -34.34
N ALA A 17 -30.72 32.50 -35.03
CA ALA A 17 -29.75 33.57 -34.78
C ALA A 17 -30.27 34.66 -33.84
N GLY A 18 -31.53 34.55 -33.39
CA GLY A 18 -32.22 35.52 -32.54
C GLY A 18 -32.49 34.95 -31.16
N SER A 19 -33.76 34.93 -30.74
CA SER A 19 -34.20 34.33 -29.49
C SER A 19 -35.23 33.23 -29.78
N PHE A 20 -34.98 32.04 -29.25
CA PHE A 20 -35.91 30.91 -29.19
C PHE A 20 -36.25 30.66 -27.72
N ALA A 21 -37.52 30.58 -27.34
CA ALA A 21 -37.85 30.44 -25.93
C ALA A 21 -39.06 29.54 -25.65
N LYS A 22 -38.93 28.69 -24.63
CA LYS A 22 -40.06 28.09 -23.92
C LYS A 22 -40.31 28.90 -22.65
N SER A 23 -41.23 29.87 -22.75
CA SER A 23 -41.46 30.87 -21.70
C SER A 23 -42.80 30.73 -20.95
N ALA A 24 -43.63 29.75 -21.32
CA ALA A 24 -44.92 29.48 -20.69
C ALA A 24 -45.37 28.03 -20.94
N GLY A 25 -46.33 27.57 -20.13
CA GLY A 25 -46.82 26.19 -20.16
C GLY A 25 -46.02 25.30 -19.22
N ALA A 26 -46.72 24.46 -18.46
CA ALA A 26 -46.12 23.61 -17.44
C ALA A 26 -45.80 22.20 -17.96
N GLY A 27 -46.29 21.84 -19.14
CA GLY A 27 -46.04 20.55 -19.77
C GLY A 27 -44.79 20.53 -20.64
N VAL A 28 -44.70 19.46 -21.43
CA VAL A 28 -43.59 19.19 -22.34
C VAL A 28 -43.89 19.76 -23.71
N ALA A 29 -43.01 20.61 -24.23
CA ALA A 29 -42.97 20.96 -25.64
C ALA A 29 -41.87 20.11 -26.29
N GLN A 30 -42.24 19.21 -27.21
CA GLN A 30 -41.29 18.32 -27.85
C GLN A 30 -40.76 18.88 -29.17
N VAL A 31 -39.45 18.81 -29.36
CA VAL A 31 -38.79 18.86 -30.67
C VAL A 31 -38.71 17.43 -31.20
N GLY A 32 -39.67 17.07 -32.04
CA GLY A 32 -39.94 15.69 -32.46
C GLY A 32 -39.40 15.32 -33.86
N GLY A 33 -39.29 14.02 -34.12
CA GLY A 33 -38.91 13.48 -35.43
C GLY A 33 -37.41 13.61 -35.71
N LEU A 34 -37.06 14.06 -36.92
CA LEU A 34 -35.68 14.28 -37.39
C LEU A 34 -35.34 15.79 -37.43
N TRP A 35 -35.83 16.54 -36.43
CA TRP A 35 -35.67 17.99 -36.39
C TRP A 35 -34.48 18.41 -35.55
N THR A 36 -33.71 19.37 -36.08
CA THR A 36 -32.54 19.95 -35.40
C THR A 36 -32.73 21.45 -35.19
N ILE A 37 -32.35 21.95 -34.02
CA ILE A 37 -32.23 23.39 -33.77
C ILE A 37 -30.75 23.77 -33.87
N HIS A 38 -30.41 24.67 -34.77
CA HIS A 38 -29.10 25.33 -34.84
C HIS A 38 -29.21 26.69 -34.15
N ASN A 39 -28.67 26.79 -32.95
CA ASN A 39 -28.70 27.99 -32.14
C ASN A 39 -27.36 28.73 -32.24
N THR A 40 -27.35 29.88 -32.91
CA THR A 40 -26.24 30.85 -32.86
C THR A 40 -26.62 32.10 -32.05
N GLY A 41 -27.89 32.22 -31.65
CA GLY A 41 -28.42 33.27 -30.78
C GLY A 41 -28.65 32.79 -29.34
N SER A 42 -29.81 33.13 -28.75
CA SER A 42 -30.23 32.68 -27.42
C SER A 42 -31.33 31.63 -27.50
N LEU A 43 -31.21 30.58 -26.70
CA LEU A 43 -32.27 29.61 -26.42
C LEU A 43 -32.59 29.62 -24.92
N ASP A 44 -33.79 30.08 -24.56
CA ASP A 44 -34.19 30.25 -23.16
C ASP A 44 -35.35 29.31 -22.78
N VAL A 45 -35.16 28.47 -21.77
CA VAL A 45 -36.22 27.64 -21.19
C VAL A 45 -36.48 28.16 -19.79
N SER A 46 -37.68 28.72 -19.56
CA SER A 46 -38.04 29.36 -18.28
C SER A 46 -39.36 28.86 -17.66
N SER A 47 -40.01 27.88 -18.30
CA SER A 47 -41.24 27.24 -17.83
C SER A 47 -41.38 25.86 -18.47
N GLY A 48 -41.82 24.85 -17.72
CA GLY A 48 -42.09 23.49 -18.21
C GLY A 48 -40.85 22.78 -18.79
N GLU A 49 -41.07 21.80 -19.66
CA GLU A 49 -39.97 21.03 -20.28
C GLU A 49 -39.85 21.32 -21.80
N LEU A 50 -38.67 21.68 -22.29
CA LEU A 50 -38.34 21.61 -23.71
C LEU A 50 -37.57 20.31 -23.96
N ALA A 51 -38.14 19.39 -24.75
CA ALA A 51 -37.61 18.05 -24.91
C ALA A 51 -37.28 17.72 -26.35
N PHE A 52 -36.06 17.30 -26.64
CA PHE A 52 -35.69 16.70 -27.91
C PHE A 52 -35.99 15.20 -27.84
N ALA A 53 -36.92 14.75 -28.67
CA ALA A 53 -37.64 13.48 -28.47
C ALA A 53 -36.76 12.21 -28.60
N ASN A 54 -35.66 12.25 -29.36
CA ASN A 54 -34.82 11.07 -29.63
C ASN A 54 -33.38 11.45 -30.08
N SER A 55 -32.53 10.44 -30.31
CA SER A 55 -31.15 10.60 -30.76
C SER A 55 -30.95 11.28 -32.13
N ALA A 56 -32.01 11.35 -32.94
CA ALA A 56 -32.01 12.00 -34.24
C ALA A 56 -32.61 13.42 -34.22
N SER A 57 -33.14 13.87 -33.07
CA SER A 57 -33.46 15.27 -32.82
C SER A 57 -32.35 15.89 -31.98
N GLY A 58 -31.72 16.95 -32.48
CA GLY A 58 -30.51 17.52 -31.87
C GLY A 58 -30.59 19.02 -31.62
N LEU A 59 -29.84 19.47 -30.63
CA LEU A 59 -29.51 20.87 -30.42
C LEU A 59 -28.05 21.08 -30.83
N LEU A 60 -27.81 21.81 -31.92
CA LEU A 60 -26.49 22.35 -32.22
C LEU A 60 -26.41 23.77 -31.65
N ASN A 61 -25.60 23.97 -30.62
CA ASN A 61 -25.50 25.22 -29.91
C ASN A 61 -24.12 25.86 -30.09
N ASP A 62 -24.07 26.94 -30.86
CA ASP A 62 -22.93 27.84 -31.01
C ASP A 62 -23.21 29.23 -30.41
N GLY A 63 -24.38 29.39 -29.77
CA GLY A 63 -24.82 30.59 -29.08
C GLY A 63 -24.88 30.39 -27.56
N ALA A 64 -25.95 30.87 -26.93
CA ALA A 64 -26.21 30.71 -25.51
C ALA A 64 -27.51 29.92 -25.27
N VAL A 65 -27.47 29.00 -24.31
CA VAL A 65 -28.63 28.30 -23.77
C VAL A 65 -28.77 28.61 -22.29
N THR A 66 -29.96 29.03 -21.86
CA THR A 66 -30.27 29.30 -20.46
C THR A 66 -31.48 28.50 -20.02
N VAL A 67 -31.36 27.72 -18.94
CA VAL A 67 -32.48 27.03 -18.30
C VAL A 67 -32.69 27.63 -16.92
N THR A 68 -33.88 28.16 -16.65
CA THR A 68 -34.20 28.87 -15.39
C THR A 68 -35.62 28.57 -14.92
N GLY A 69 -35.89 28.91 -13.66
CA GLY A 69 -37.22 28.75 -13.07
C GLY A 69 -37.43 27.36 -12.48
N SER A 70 -38.20 27.33 -11.40
CA SER A 70 -38.47 26.11 -10.64
C SER A 70 -39.28 25.11 -11.46
N GLY A 71 -38.82 23.86 -11.51
CA GLY A 71 -39.49 22.78 -12.23
C GLY A 71 -39.35 22.88 -13.75
N THR A 72 -38.42 23.70 -14.23
CA THR A 72 -38.10 23.83 -15.66
C THR A 72 -37.02 22.83 -16.05
N GLU A 73 -37.17 22.21 -17.22
CA GLU A 73 -36.19 21.24 -17.74
C GLU A 73 -35.90 21.44 -19.23
N LEU A 74 -34.62 21.34 -19.60
CA LEU A 74 -34.21 21.09 -20.98
C LEU A 74 -33.74 19.64 -21.10
N ARG A 75 -34.42 18.84 -21.91
CA ARG A 75 -34.01 17.46 -22.17
C ARG A 75 -33.43 17.34 -23.58
N LEU A 76 -32.15 17.03 -23.66
CA LEU A 76 -31.40 16.87 -24.89
C LEU A 76 -31.51 15.44 -25.41
N GLY A 77 -31.85 15.32 -26.69
CA GLY A 77 -31.86 14.08 -27.46
C GLY A 77 -30.54 13.86 -28.18
N GLY A 78 -29.68 14.87 -28.26
CA GLY A 78 -28.34 14.80 -28.83
C GLY A 78 -27.88 16.15 -29.33
N GLY A 79 -26.70 16.19 -29.96
CA GLY A 79 -26.15 17.39 -30.59
C GLY A 79 -24.83 17.80 -29.95
N GLY A 80 -24.63 19.10 -29.78
CA GLY A 80 -23.37 19.65 -29.27
C GLY A 80 -23.11 21.05 -29.82
N GLY A 81 -21.88 21.52 -29.73
CA GLY A 81 -21.44 22.76 -30.35
C GLY A 81 -20.49 23.55 -29.47
N THR A 82 -20.23 24.79 -29.90
CA THR A 82 -19.21 25.66 -29.31
C THR A 82 -19.73 26.70 -28.32
N GLY A 83 -21.05 26.71 -28.12
CA GLY A 83 -21.78 27.67 -27.30
C GLY A 83 -21.89 27.28 -25.83
N SER A 84 -22.46 28.18 -25.04
CA SER A 84 -22.64 28.00 -23.59
C SER A 84 -24.02 27.43 -23.23
N VAL A 85 -24.06 26.69 -22.13
CA VAL A 85 -25.26 26.17 -21.48
C VAL A 85 -25.19 26.56 -20.00
N THR A 86 -26.21 27.25 -19.50
CA THR A 86 -26.32 27.69 -18.10
C THR A 86 -27.59 27.13 -17.47
N VAL A 87 -27.46 26.38 -16.38
CA VAL A 87 -28.59 25.80 -15.62
C VAL A 87 -28.73 26.54 -14.29
N GLY A 88 -29.78 27.35 -14.14
CA GLY A 88 -30.05 28.12 -12.92
C GLY A 88 -30.44 27.25 -11.73
N ALA A 89 -30.34 27.81 -10.52
CA ALA A 89 -30.85 27.16 -9.30
C ALA A 89 -32.33 26.82 -9.50
N ASP A 90 -32.71 25.58 -9.21
CA ASP A 90 -34.06 25.01 -9.40
C ASP A 90 -34.48 24.61 -10.82
N ALA A 91 -33.59 24.76 -11.82
CA ALA A 91 -33.78 24.24 -13.16
C ALA A 91 -33.00 22.92 -13.38
N ALA A 92 -33.36 22.20 -14.44
CA ALA A 92 -32.71 20.94 -14.81
C ALA A 92 -32.26 20.90 -16.28
N LEU A 93 -31.11 20.27 -16.50
CA LEU A 93 -30.68 19.80 -17.81
C LEU A 93 -30.63 18.28 -17.78
N ALA A 94 -31.26 17.60 -18.73
CA ALA A 94 -31.16 16.16 -18.89
C ALA A 94 -30.50 15.81 -20.22
N ILE A 95 -29.42 15.04 -20.14
CA ILE A 95 -28.78 14.38 -21.29
C ILE A 95 -29.18 12.91 -21.17
N SER A 96 -30.36 12.59 -21.69
CA SER A 96 -31.01 11.30 -21.46
C SER A 96 -31.70 10.77 -22.71
N GLY A 97 -31.66 9.45 -22.89
CA GLY A 97 -32.35 8.74 -23.95
C GLY A 97 -32.80 7.36 -23.51
N SER A 98 -33.83 6.81 -24.17
CA SER A 98 -34.35 5.47 -23.90
C SER A 98 -33.37 4.34 -24.26
N ASN A 99 -32.29 4.65 -24.98
CA ASN A 99 -31.14 3.81 -25.27
C ASN A 99 -29.87 4.66 -25.18
N VAL A 100 -28.77 4.05 -24.73
CA VAL A 100 -27.44 4.64 -24.48
C VAL A 100 -26.78 5.15 -25.78
N THR A 101 -27.37 6.11 -26.49
CA THR A 101 -26.86 6.68 -27.76
C THR A 101 -27.00 8.20 -27.86
N VAL A 102 -27.72 8.84 -26.93
CA VAL A 102 -27.82 10.30 -26.87
C VAL A 102 -26.46 10.87 -26.52
N ARG A 103 -25.86 11.65 -27.43
CA ARG A 103 -24.58 12.33 -27.20
C ARG A 103 -24.74 13.83 -27.34
N TYR A 104 -24.24 14.56 -26.36
CA TYR A 104 -24.06 15.99 -26.41
C TYR A 104 -22.58 16.34 -26.20
N THR A 105 -21.97 16.99 -27.19
CA THR A 105 -20.55 17.34 -27.16
C THR A 105 -20.37 18.85 -27.05
N LEU A 106 -19.72 19.32 -25.98
CA LEU A 106 -19.20 20.69 -25.90
C LEU A 106 -17.83 20.70 -26.55
N ASP A 107 -17.61 21.59 -27.54
CA ASP A 107 -16.35 21.64 -28.28
C ASP A 107 -15.78 23.05 -28.35
N GLY A 108 -14.50 23.20 -28.03
CA GLY A 108 -13.81 24.49 -28.08
C GLY A 108 -13.85 25.26 -26.76
N ALA A 109 -12.86 26.14 -26.55
CA ALA A 109 -12.68 26.89 -25.31
C ALA A 109 -13.83 27.84 -24.92
N SER A 110 -14.72 28.19 -25.85
CA SER A 110 -15.92 28.98 -25.57
C SER A 110 -17.10 28.14 -25.07
N ALA A 111 -17.05 26.83 -25.24
CA ALA A 111 -18.11 25.93 -24.84
C ALA A 111 -18.05 25.69 -23.34
N VAL A 112 -19.09 26.14 -22.63
CA VAL A 112 -19.17 26.07 -21.17
C VAL A 112 -20.52 25.49 -20.78
N LEU A 113 -20.52 24.43 -19.98
CA LEU A 113 -21.70 24.01 -19.22
C LEU A 113 -21.50 24.45 -17.77
N SER A 114 -22.32 25.39 -17.31
CA SER A 114 -22.35 25.82 -15.90
C SER A 114 -23.65 25.42 -15.22
N ASN A 115 -23.59 24.84 -14.02
CA ASN A 115 -24.80 24.45 -13.28
C ASN A 115 -24.84 25.00 -11.84
N ALA A 116 -25.90 25.74 -11.54
CA ALA A 116 -26.40 25.96 -10.18
C ALA A 116 -27.58 25.02 -9.86
N GLY A 117 -28.30 24.56 -10.90
CA GLY A 117 -29.37 23.56 -10.81
C GLY A 117 -28.89 22.12 -11.05
N THR A 118 -29.81 21.24 -11.44
CA THR A 118 -29.51 19.81 -11.61
C THR A 118 -29.11 19.47 -13.04
N VAL A 119 -28.09 18.62 -13.21
CA VAL A 119 -27.76 17.99 -14.50
C VAL A 119 -27.93 16.48 -14.37
N ASN A 120 -28.82 15.88 -15.16
CA ASN A 120 -29.06 14.45 -15.19
C ASN A 120 -28.41 13.83 -16.42
N ILE A 121 -27.52 12.85 -16.22
CA ILE A 121 -26.77 12.19 -17.27
C ILE A 121 -27.10 10.69 -17.25
N SER A 122 -27.73 10.24 -18.33
CA SER A 122 -27.90 8.82 -18.68
C SER A 122 -27.49 8.50 -20.12
N GLY A 123 -27.13 9.53 -20.91
CA GLY A 123 -26.47 9.44 -22.21
C GLY A 123 -24.97 9.79 -22.13
N TYR A 124 -24.42 10.38 -23.19
CA TYR A 124 -23.02 10.77 -23.34
C TYR A 124 -22.91 12.29 -23.25
N LEU A 125 -22.09 12.77 -22.32
CA LEU A 125 -21.63 14.14 -22.23
C LEU A 125 -20.13 14.15 -22.51
N ASP A 126 -19.70 14.75 -23.61
CA ASP A 126 -18.29 14.87 -23.97
C ASP A 126 -17.87 16.35 -23.94
N ALA A 127 -16.73 16.66 -23.31
CA ALA A 127 -16.13 18.00 -23.30
C ALA A 127 -14.78 17.98 -24.00
N THR A 128 -14.66 18.67 -25.14
CA THR A 128 -13.49 18.63 -26.02
C THR A 128 -12.94 20.00 -26.37
N GLY A 129 -11.69 20.05 -26.85
CA GLY A 129 -11.14 21.25 -27.50
C GLY A 129 -10.98 22.47 -26.58
N GLY A 130 -10.85 22.26 -25.28
CA GLY A 130 -10.75 23.30 -24.26
C GLY A 130 -12.10 23.68 -23.61
N ALA A 131 -13.19 22.97 -23.93
CA ALA A 131 -14.49 23.16 -23.28
C ALA A 131 -14.40 22.97 -21.75
N SER A 132 -15.35 23.54 -21.02
CA SER A 132 -15.42 23.37 -19.56
C SER A 132 -16.81 22.99 -19.07
N VAL A 133 -16.85 22.05 -18.13
CA VAL A 133 -18.06 21.69 -17.38
C VAL A 133 -17.81 22.00 -15.92
N THR A 134 -18.57 22.93 -15.34
CA THR A 134 -18.37 23.42 -13.97
C THR A 134 -19.69 23.68 -13.24
N GLY A 135 -19.67 23.67 -11.91
CA GLY A 135 -20.74 24.26 -11.10
C GLY A 135 -21.04 23.55 -9.78
N ALA A 136 -21.82 24.27 -8.96
CA ALA A 136 -22.20 23.90 -7.60
C ALA A 136 -23.44 23.01 -7.52
N GLY A 137 -24.21 22.94 -8.62
CA GLY A 137 -25.43 22.17 -8.71
C GLY A 137 -25.19 20.66 -8.78
N ALA A 138 -26.20 19.87 -8.43
CA ALA A 138 -26.11 18.41 -8.47
C ALA A 138 -25.93 17.87 -9.90
N VAL A 139 -24.97 16.97 -10.09
CA VAL A 139 -24.79 16.21 -11.33
C VAL A 139 -25.07 14.74 -11.06
N ASN A 140 -26.20 14.24 -11.57
CA ASN A 140 -26.62 12.86 -11.41
C ASN A 140 -26.15 12.02 -12.61
N PHE A 141 -25.08 11.26 -12.44
CA PHE A 141 -24.53 10.36 -13.47
C PHE A 141 -24.95 8.92 -13.19
N SER A 142 -25.88 8.40 -13.99
CA SER A 142 -26.55 7.12 -13.72
C SER A 142 -26.28 6.04 -14.77
N ALA A 143 -25.96 6.45 -16.00
CA ALA A 143 -25.66 5.57 -17.13
C ALA A 143 -24.95 6.37 -18.23
N GLY A 144 -24.53 5.70 -19.30
CA GLY A 144 -23.85 6.34 -20.42
C GLY A 144 -22.42 6.75 -20.06
N GLN A 145 -22.01 7.95 -20.47
CA GLN A 145 -20.61 8.38 -20.39
C GLN A 145 -20.43 9.86 -20.03
N ILE A 146 -19.35 10.14 -19.28
CA ILE A 146 -18.72 11.46 -19.26
C ILE A 146 -17.33 11.32 -19.90
N GLY A 147 -17.06 12.03 -20.99
CA GLY A 147 -15.88 11.85 -21.82
C GLY A 147 -15.25 13.15 -22.32
N GLY A 148 -14.32 13.00 -23.27
CA GLY A 148 -13.58 14.10 -23.90
C GLY A 148 -12.18 14.33 -23.32
N ASP A 149 -11.54 15.41 -23.76
CA ASP A 149 -10.14 15.74 -23.46
C ASP A 149 -9.98 17.05 -22.68
N SER A 150 -11.09 17.61 -22.19
CA SER A 150 -11.14 18.91 -21.55
C SER A 150 -11.74 18.84 -20.14
N ALA A 151 -11.47 19.87 -19.34
CA ALA A 151 -11.72 19.87 -17.90
C ALA A 151 -13.21 19.73 -17.53
N VAL A 152 -13.48 18.77 -16.64
CA VAL A 152 -14.79 18.58 -16.00
C VAL A 152 -14.59 18.67 -14.50
N SER A 153 -15.11 19.72 -13.85
CA SER A 153 -14.96 19.95 -12.41
C SER A 153 -16.33 20.08 -11.75
N LEU A 154 -16.69 19.14 -10.88
CA LEU A 154 -18.06 18.98 -10.37
C LEU A 154 -18.06 19.07 -8.84
N GLU A 155 -18.76 20.06 -8.28
CA GLU A 155 -18.78 20.25 -6.83
C GLU A 155 -19.72 19.27 -6.09
N ASN A 156 -20.73 18.77 -6.80
CA ASN A 156 -21.74 17.86 -6.27
C ASN A 156 -22.07 16.76 -7.29
N LEU A 157 -21.27 15.70 -7.30
CA LEU A 157 -21.43 14.58 -8.21
C LEU A 157 -22.15 13.40 -7.53
N ASN A 158 -23.25 12.94 -8.10
CA ASN A 158 -23.91 11.69 -7.72
C ASN A 158 -23.66 10.62 -8.79
N TRP A 159 -22.71 9.72 -8.55
CA TRP A 159 -22.32 8.69 -9.51
C TRP A 159 -22.92 7.32 -9.18
N ALA A 160 -24.06 7.04 -9.81
CA ALA A 160 -24.83 5.81 -9.64
C ALA A 160 -24.52 4.72 -10.68
N GLY A 161 -23.87 5.07 -11.79
CA GLY A 161 -23.48 4.13 -12.85
C GLY A 161 -22.92 4.84 -14.09
N GLY A 162 -22.60 4.08 -15.14
CA GLY A 162 -22.00 4.60 -16.37
C GLY A 162 -20.46 4.56 -16.37
N THR A 163 -19.86 5.11 -17.42
CA THR A 163 -18.41 5.07 -17.66
C THR A 163 -17.80 6.48 -17.77
N MET A 164 -16.77 6.80 -16.99
CA MET A 164 -15.94 7.98 -17.21
C MET A 164 -14.80 7.62 -18.17
N VAL A 165 -14.65 8.37 -19.27
CA VAL A 165 -13.53 8.22 -20.23
C VAL A 165 -12.86 9.55 -20.53
N ASN A 166 -13.09 10.57 -19.69
CA ASN A 166 -12.49 11.88 -19.87
C ASN A 166 -10.99 11.81 -19.53
N THR A 167 -10.14 12.15 -20.50
CA THR A 167 -8.68 12.02 -20.38
C THR A 167 -8.03 13.19 -19.64
N ALA A 168 -8.69 14.34 -19.55
CA ALA A 168 -8.27 15.45 -18.68
C ALA A 168 -8.67 15.21 -17.21
N GLY A 169 -9.63 14.33 -16.98
CA GLY A 169 -10.15 13.94 -15.67
C GLY A 169 -11.50 14.59 -15.35
N VAL A 170 -12.35 13.81 -14.69
CA VAL A 170 -13.51 14.31 -13.94
C VAL A 170 -13.06 14.59 -12.52
N VAL A 171 -13.03 15.87 -12.15
CA VAL A 171 -12.46 16.37 -10.90
C VAL A 171 -13.55 16.70 -9.89
N VAL A 172 -13.39 16.23 -8.67
CA VAL A 172 -14.12 16.68 -7.47
C VAL A 172 -13.21 17.65 -6.73
N PRO A 173 -13.40 18.98 -6.88
CA PRO A 173 -12.43 19.97 -6.38
C PRO A 173 -12.38 20.01 -4.84
N GLY A 174 -11.36 20.67 -4.28
CA GLY A 174 -11.24 20.83 -2.82
C GLY A 174 -12.50 21.43 -2.18
N GLY A 175 -13.02 20.77 -1.12
CA GLY A 175 -14.25 21.16 -0.44
C GLY A 175 -15.55 20.67 -1.09
N ALA A 176 -15.48 20.07 -2.28
CA ALA A 176 -16.60 19.44 -2.96
C ALA A 176 -16.83 17.99 -2.53
N THR A 177 -17.97 17.45 -2.95
CA THR A 177 -18.37 16.08 -2.64
C THR A 177 -18.80 15.29 -3.87
N ALA A 178 -18.38 14.03 -3.95
CA ALA A 178 -18.96 13.03 -4.83
C ALA A 178 -19.54 11.87 -4.01
N THR A 179 -20.75 11.44 -4.36
CA THR A 179 -21.40 10.28 -3.79
C THR A 179 -21.51 9.18 -4.83
N LEU A 180 -20.81 8.07 -4.62
CA LEU A 180 -20.89 6.88 -5.45
C LEU A 180 -21.95 5.94 -4.85
N SER A 181 -23.17 5.94 -5.41
CA SER A 181 -24.35 5.24 -4.84
C SER A 181 -24.91 4.14 -5.75
N GLY A 182 -25.91 3.38 -5.30
CA GLY A 182 -26.59 2.37 -6.12
C GLY A 182 -25.80 1.06 -6.33
N SER A 183 -26.41 0.13 -7.07
CA SER A 183 -25.89 -1.23 -7.30
C SER A 183 -25.22 -1.42 -8.66
N SER A 184 -25.33 -0.45 -9.56
CA SER A 184 -24.69 -0.55 -10.88
C SER A 184 -23.19 -0.27 -10.75
N ALA A 185 -22.39 -0.97 -11.56
CA ALA A 185 -20.95 -0.72 -11.63
C ALA A 185 -20.66 0.71 -12.13
N LYS A 186 -19.64 1.32 -11.52
CA LYS A 186 -19.11 2.65 -11.83
C LYS A 186 -17.80 2.44 -12.54
N ARG A 187 -17.71 2.85 -13.79
CA ARG A 187 -16.60 2.45 -14.66
C ARG A 187 -15.67 3.62 -14.96
N VAL A 188 -14.37 3.37 -14.94
CA VAL A 188 -13.38 4.27 -15.56
C VAL A 188 -12.79 3.54 -16.76
N GLY A 189 -12.92 4.13 -17.95
CA GLY A 189 -12.49 3.53 -19.20
C GLY A 189 -11.08 3.91 -19.62
N ALA A 190 -10.70 3.49 -20.83
CA ALA A 190 -9.35 3.66 -21.38
C ALA A 190 -8.86 5.11 -21.28
N SER A 191 -7.75 5.32 -20.55
CA SER A 191 -7.18 6.65 -20.25
C SER A 191 -8.14 7.65 -19.59
N GLY A 192 -9.28 7.18 -19.08
CA GLY A 192 -10.21 7.97 -18.29
C GLY A 192 -9.66 8.17 -16.88
N ARG A 193 -9.99 9.33 -16.30
CA ARG A 193 -9.47 9.70 -14.98
C ARG A 193 -10.58 10.25 -14.09
N PHE A 194 -10.63 9.76 -12.84
CA PHE A 194 -11.47 10.31 -11.77
C PHE A 194 -10.55 10.88 -10.69
N VAL A 195 -10.64 12.19 -10.44
CA VAL A 195 -9.72 12.93 -9.56
C VAL A 195 -10.49 13.45 -8.35
N VAL A 196 -10.02 13.11 -7.15
CA VAL A 196 -10.62 13.47 -5.87
C VAL A 196 -9.68 14.43 -5.14
N GLU A 197 -9.96 15.73 -5.25
CA GLU A 197 -9.31 16.78 -4.45
C GLU A 197 -10.16 17.15 -3.21
N GLY A 198 -11.48 16.94 -3.28
CA GLY A 198 -12.43 17.06 -2.19
C GLY A 198 -12.68 15.71 -1.50
N THR A 199 -13.95 15.32 -1.38
CA THR A 199 -14.35 14.06 -0.77
C THR A 199 -15.20 13.22 -1.71
N ALA A 200 -14.82 11.96 -1.94
CA ALA A 200 -15.63 10.97 -2.62
C ALA A 200 -16.05 9.88 -1.62
N VAL A 201 -17.35 9.61 -1.52
CA VAL A 201 -17.90 8.62 -0.59
C VAL A 201 -18.62 7.53 -1.36
N VAL A 202 -18.22 6.27 -1.16
CA VAL A 202 -18.86 5.10 -1.78
C VAL A 202 -19.89 4.52 -0.82
N THR A 203 -21.16 4.83 -1.11
CA THR A 203 -22.33 4.44 -0.32
C THR A 203 -23.14 3.32 -0.96
N GLY A 204 -22.90 3.04 -2.25
CA GLY A 204 -23.54 1.98 -3.01
C GLY A 204 -22.76 0.68 -2.99
N ALA A 205 -23.43 -0.45 -3.21
CA ALA A 205 -22.81 -1.77 -3.31
C ALA A 205 -22.24 -2.10 -4.70
N GLY A 206 -22.46 -1.24 -5.70
CA GLY A 206 -21.89 -1.42 -7.03
C GLY A 206 -20.38 -1.19 -7.04
N GLU A 207 -19.65 -2.10 -7.67
CA GLU A 207 -18.19 -2.07 -7.82
C GLU A 207 -17.70 -0.82 -8.57
N ILE A 208 -16.43 -0.49 -8.35
CA ILE A 208 -15.66 0.46 -9.14
C ILE A 208 -14.78 -0.33 -10.10
N ALA A 209 -15.09 -0.29 -11.40
CA ALA A 209 -14.47 -1.16 -12.37
C ALA A 209 -13.63 -0.40 -13.39
N THR A 210 -12.47 -0.97 -13.76
CA THR A 210 -11.76 -0.52 -14.95
C THR A 210 -12.37 -1.16 -16.20
N THR A 211 -12.49 -0.39 -17.28
CA THR A 211 -12.68 -0.93 -18.64
C THR A 211 -11.50 -0.63 -19.55
N ALA A 212 -10.38 -0.15 -18.98
CA ALA A 212 -9.18 0.23 -19.69
C ALA A 212 -8.26 -0.98 -19.90
N PRO A 213 -7.56 -1.11 -21.04
CA PRO A 213 -6.52 -2.12 -21.19
C PRO A 213 -5.35 -1.83 -20.25
N ALA A 214 -4.69 -2.87 -19.73
CA ALA A 214 -3.57 -2.72 -18.78
C ALA A 214 -2.41 -1.88 -19.32
N ALA A 215 -2.20 -1.88 -20.64
CA ALA A 215 -1.17 -1.04 -21.30
C ALA A 215 -1.46 0.47 -21.22
N ASN A 216 -2.72 0.86 -21.01
CA ASN A 216 -3.15 2.26 -20.88
C ASN A 216 -4.24 2.32 -19.79
N PRO A 217 -3.87 2.17 -18.51
CA PRO A 217 -4.82 1.95 -17.44
C PRO A 217 -5.73 3.17 -17.22
N SER A 218 -6.90 2.92 -16.66
CA SER A 218 -7.74 3.98 -16.09
C SER A 218 -7.13 4.45 -14.78
N GLU A 219 -7.36 5.70 -14.39
CA GLU A 219 -6.80 6.24 -13.13
C GLU A 219 -7.89 6.76 -12.19
N ILE A 220 -7.79 6.35 -10.93
CA ILE A 220 -8.43 7.01 -9.79
C ILE A 220 -7.32 7.70 -9.01
N SER A 221 -7.40 9.02 -8.90
CA SER A 221 -6.41 9.84 -8.23
C SER A 221 -7.02 10.49 -7.01
N ILE A 222 -6.41 10.29 -5.84
CA ILE A 222 -6.76 10.96 -4.59
C ILE A 222 -5.64 11.97 -4.34
N ALA A 223 -5.92 13.25 -4.58
CA ALA A 223 -4.94 14.31 -4.41
C ALA A 223 -4.64 14.55 -2.92
N ALA A 224 -3.54 15.25 -2.62
CA ALA A 224 -3.21 15.65 -1.26
C ALA A 224 -4.36 16.46 -0.62
N GLY A 225 -4.82 16.03 0.55
CA GLY A 225 -6.00 16.58 1.23
C GLY A 225 -7.35 16.04 0.75
N GLY A 226 -7.37 15.30 -0.35
CA GLY A 226 -8.54 14.56 -0.84
C GLY A 226 -8.80 13.30 -0.04
N LEU A 227 -10.07 12.88 0.00
CA LEU A 227 -10.54 11.67 0.68
C LEU A 227 -11.38 10.82 -0.26
N LEU A 228 -10.99 9.57 -0.48
CA LEU A 228 -11.87 8.52 -1.00
C LEU A 228 -12.24 7.58 0.14
N ASP A 229 -13.52 7.56 0.52
CA ASP A 229 -14.04 6.77 1.63
C ASP A 229 -15.01 5.68 1.15
N ILE A 230 -14.64 4.42 1.31
CA ILE A 230 -15.47 3.26 1.07
C ILE A 230 -16.31 2.96 2.31
N GLN A 231 -17.60 3.30 2.27
CA GLN A 231 -18.57 3.06 3.36
C GLN A 231 -19.37 1.76 3.19
N THR A 232 -18.91 0.89 2.29
CA THR A 232 -19.55 -0.36 1.92
C THR A 232 -18.50 -1.45 1.72
N ASN A 233 -18.87 -2.52 1.02
CA ASN A 233 -17.97 -3.59 0.57
C ASN A 233 -17.81 -3.54 -0.96
N ALA A 234 -17.89 -2.35 -1.56
CA ALA A 234 -17.68 -2.20 -3.00
C ALA A 234 -16.20 -2.42 -3.33
N ASP A 235 -15.94 -3.22 -4.36
CA ASP A 235 -14.60 -3.60 -4.79
C ASP A 235 -14.06 -2.69 -5.90
N LEU A 236 -12.74 -2.67 -6.04
CA LEU A 236 -12.03 -2.18 -7.22
C LEU A 236 -11.66 -3.39 -8.08
N THR A 237 -12.28 -3.50 -9.25
CA THR A 237 -12.26 -4.73 -10.08
C THR A 237 -11.89 -4.47 -11.55
N ASP A 238 -11.42 -5.49 -12.24
CA ASP A 238 -11.32 -5.55 -13.71
C ASP A 238 -12.61 -6.02 -14.39
N ASN A 239 -13.64 -6.37 -13.61
CA ASN A 239 -14.90 -6.99 -14.03
C ASN A 239 -14.64 -8.34 -14.75
N SER A 240 -13.76 -9.15 -14.17
CA SER A 240 -13.33 -10.46 -14.65
C SER A 240 -12.75 -10.44 -16.07
N GLN A 241 -11.88 -9.47 -16.35
CA GLN A 241 -11.27 -9.27 -17.67
C GLN A 241 -9.76 -9.03 -17.53
N PRO A 242 -8.93 -10.09 -17.70
CA PRO A 242 -7.52 -10.08 -17.28
C PRO A 242 -6.62 -9.12 -18.09
N ASP A 243 -7.07 -8.67 -19.26
CA ASP A 243 -6.31 -7.72 -20.10
C ASP A 243 -6.52 -6.26 -19.67
N ARG A 244 -7.30 -6.02 -18.61
CA ARG A 244 -7.61 -4.68 -18.11
C ARG A 244 -6.71 -4.27 -16.96
N GLY A 245 -6.59 -2.97 -16.77
CA GLY A 245 -5.82 -2.43 -15.66
C GLY A 245 -6.35 -1.10 -15.16
N GLY A 246 -6.23 -0.91 -13.85
CA GLY A 246 -6.49 0.35 -13.18
C GLY A 246 -5.26 0.82 -12.41
N LEU A 247 -5.15 2.13 -12.20
CA LEU A 247 -4.20 2.75 -11.31
C LEU A 247 -4.98 3.47 -10.21
N LEU A 248 -4.77 3.08 -8.97
CA LEU A 248 -5.16 3.85 -7.79
C LEU A 248 -3.95 4.64 -7.33
N SER A 249 -3.94 5.95 -7.58
CA SER A 249 -2.89 6.86 -7.09
C SER A 249 -3.41 7.62 -5.88
N ASN A 250 -2.83 7.37 -4.71
CA ASN A 250 -3.24 7.98 -3.44
C ASN A 250 -2.12 8.87 -2.87
N ALA A 251 -2.33 10.18 -2.90
CA ALA A 251 -1.54 11.18 -2.16
C ALA A 251 -2.33 11.81 -0.99
N GLY A 252 -3.62 11.49 -0.86
CA GLY A 252 -4.52 11.97 0.18
C GLY A 252 -4.82 10.87 1.20
N THR A 253 -6.10 10.54 1.35
CA THR A 253 -6.55 9.43 2.19
C THR A 253 -7.44 8.48 1.41
N PHE A 254 -7.07 7.21 1.39
CA PHE A 254 -7.92 6.10 0.96
C PHE A 254 -8.44 5.38 2.21
N ARG A 255 -9.75 5.47 2.47
CA ARG A 255 -10.36 4.97 3.70
C ARG A 255 -11.37 3.86 3.41
N LYS A 256 -11.41 2.84 4.26
CA LYS A 256 -12.57 1.96 4.45
C LYS A 256 -13.19 2.25 5.82
N SER A 257 -14.28 3.01 5.85
CA SER A 257 -14.88 3.44 7.12
C SER A 257 -16.07 2.61 7.60
N ALA A 258 -16.69 1.83 6.71
CA ALA A 258 -17.85 1.02 7.04
C ALA A 258 -17.96 -0.24 6.16
N GLY A 259 -18.98 -1.05 6.46
CA GLY A 259 -19.16 -2.38 5.89
C GLY A 259 -18.36 -3.43 6.65
N ALA A 260 -19.03 -4.46 7.16
CA ALA A 260 -18.38 -5.53 7.93
C ALA A 260 -17.67 -6.58 7.05
N GLY A 261 -17.79 -6.48 5.72
CA GLY A 261 -17.18 -7.41 4.78
C GLY A 261 -15.87 -6.87 4.21
N THR A 262 -15.40 -7.56 3.17
CA THR A 262 -14.19 -7.19 2.44
C THR A 262 -14.51 -6.15 1.37
N THR A 263 -13.63 -5.16 1.24
CA THR A 263 -13.42 -4.41 0.01
C THR A 263 -12.13 -4.92 -0.61
N LEU A 264 -12.22 -5.46 -1.81
CA LEU A 264 -11.11 -6.00 -2.58
C LEU A 264 -10.57 -4.95 -3.55
N VAL A 265 -9.25 -4.79 -3.57
CA VAL A 265 -8.50 -4.17 -4.66
C VAL A 265 -7.84 -5.30 -5.43
N GLU A 266 -8.47 -5.69 -6.54
CA GLU A 266 -8.02 -6.83 -7.36
C GLU A 266 -6.63 -6.60 -7.96
N ALA A 267 -5.92 -7.68 -8.27
CA ALA A 267 -4.55 -7.66 -8.79
C ALA A 267 -4.36 -6.82 -10.08
N ALA A 268 -5.43 -6.59 -10.84
CA ALA A 268 -5.42 -5.73 -12.03
C ALA A 268 -5.30 -4.22 -11.71
N TRP A 269 -5.49 -3.83 -10.45
CA TRP A 269 -5.32 -2.46 -9.99
C TRP A 269 -3.94 -2.28 -9.37
N SER A 270 -3.08 -1.53 -10.04
CA SER A 270 -1.85 -1.05 -9.43
C SER A 270 -2.17 0.01 -8.37
N VAL A 271 -1.56 -0.10 -7.20
CA VAL A 271 -1.71 0.89 -6.12
C VAL A 271 -0.41 1.68 -5.97
N ASP A 272 -0.47 2.97 -6.25
CA ASP A 272 0.60 3.93 -5.98
C ASP A 272 0.20 4.78 -4.77
N ASN A 273 0.78 4.49 -3.61
CA ASN A 273 0.40 5.11 -2.36
C ASN A 273 1.53 5.96 -1.76
N SER A 274 1.33 7.27 -1.74
CA SER A 274 2.17 8.25 -1.03
C SER A 274 1.42 8.95 0.12
N GLY A 275 0.11 8.72 0.24
CA GLY A 275 -0.78 9.23 1.29
C GLY A 275 -1.13 8.19 2.37
N LEU A 276 -2.21 8.44 3.11
CA LEU A 276 -2.72 7.57 4.17
C LEU A 276 -3.64 6.48 3.60
N ILE A 277 -3.43 5.24 4.03
CA ILE A 277 -4.45 4.17 3.94
C ILE A 277 -5.05 4.00 5.34
N ASP A 278 -6.37 4.12 5.45
CA ASP A 278 -7.09 4.16 6.71
C ASP A 278 -8.19 3.09 6.74
N VAL A 279 -8.11 2.13 7.65
CA VAL A 279 -9.04 0.99 7.72
C VAL A 279 -9.76 1.02 9.08
N ASP A 280 -10.91 1.71 9.13
CA ASP A 280 -11.69 1.84 10.37
C ASP A 280 -12.65 0.66 10.62
N ALA A 281 -13.08 -0.04 9.56
CA ALA A 281 -14.06 -1.12 9.67
C ALA A 281 -13.92 -2.19 8.58
N GLY A 282 -14.32 -3.42 8.91
CA GLY A 282 -14.31 -4.56 7.97
C GLY A 282 -12.90 -4.92 7.52
N THR A 283 -12.78 -5.43 6.29
CA THR A 283 -11.49 -5.84 5.70
C THR A 283 -11.19 -5.03 4.44
N LEU A 284 -9.98 -4.46 4.34
CA LEU A 284 -9.40 -4.01 3.07
C LEU A 284 -8.41 -5.06 2.59
N GLN A 285 -8.63 -5.62 1.41
CA GLN A 285 -7.78 -6.66 0.82
C GLN A 285 -7.12 -6.11 -0.45
N ILE A 286 -5.80 -6.22 -0.57
CA ILE A 286 -5.01 -5.74 -1.71
C ILE A 286 -4.28 -6.94 -2.30
N GLU A 287 -4.62 -7.29 -3.55
CA GLU A 287 -4.00 -8.40 -4.29
C GLU A 287 -2.82 -7.96 -5.16
N SER A 288 -2.68 -6.66 -5.42
CA SER A 288 -1.55 -6.13 -6.17
C SER A 288 -0.28 -6.06 -5.31
N PRO A 289 0.93 -6.17 -5.91
CA PRO A 289 2.16 -5.77 -5.24
C PRO A 289 2.03 -4.38 -4.61
N PHE A 290 2.50 -4.23 -3.37
CA PHE A 290 2.38 -3.01 -2.61
C PHE A 290 3.75 -2.55 -2.11
N ALA A 291 4.20 -1.39 -2.59
CA ALA A 291 5.42 -0.75 -2.11
C ALA A 291 5.06 0.36 -1.12
N HIS A 292 5.35 0.13 0.15
CA HIS A 292 5.17 1.08 1.24
C HIS A 292 6.33 2.10 1.22
N THR A 293 6.30 3.02 0.26
CA THR A 293 7.33 4.06 0.07
C THR A 293 6.76 5.46 0.31
N GLY A 294 7.51 6.35 0.97
CA GLY A 294 7.11 7.75 1.21
C GLY A 294 6.62 8.05 2.64
N PRO A 295 5.98 9.19 2.92
CA PRO A 295 5.52 9.54 4.27
C PRO A 295 4.18 8.89 4.66
N GLY A 296 3.52 8.20 3.72
CA GLY A 296 2.24 7.55 3.93
C GLY A 296 2.31 6.47 4.99
N ALA A 297 1.37 6.48 5.92
CA ALA A 297 1.21 5.41 6.92
C ALA A 297 0.00 4.54 6.55
N ILE A 298 -0.04 3.34 7.13
CA ILE A 298 -1.24 2.51 7.17
C ILE A 298 -1.76 2.58 8.61
N ASP A 299 -3.03 2.95 8.79
CA ASP A 299 -3.71 2.91 10.10
C ASP A 299 -4.85 1.90 10.03
N VAL A 300 -4.87 0.96 10.99
CA VAL A 300 -5.88 -0.10 11.07
C VAL A 300 -6.54 -0.05 12.44
N ALA A 301 -7.82 0.33 12.48
CA ALA A 301 -8.56 0.44 13.72
C ALA A 301 -8.80 -0.94 14.38
N ALA A 302 -9.01 -0.93 15.69
CA ALA A 302 -9.33 -2.14 16.44
C ALA A 302 -10.60 -2.82 15.88
N GLY A 303 -10.50 -4.12 15.58
CA GLY A 303 -11.58 -4.90 14.99
C GLY A 303 -11.70 -4.79 13.46
N ALA A 304 -10.88 -3.95 12.81
CA ALA A 304 -10.73 -3.92 11.38
C ALA A 304 -9.51 -4.76 10.93
N THR A 305 -9.39 -4.97 9.62
CA THR A 305 -8.34 -5.82 9.05
C THR A 305 -7.82 -5.26 7.74
N ILE A 306 -6.51 -5.27 7.56
CA ILE A 306 -5.89 -5.15 6.23
C ILE A 306 -5.23 -6.48 5.85
N ARG A 307 -5.40 -6.89 4.60
CA ARG A 307 -4.87 -8.13 4.05
C ARG A 307 -4.12 -7.85 2.77
N PHE A 308 -2.87 -8.29 2.71
CA PHE A 308 -2.04 -8.28 1.53
C PHE A 308 -1.97 -9.71 0.96
N ASP A 309 -2.43 -9.85 -0.27
CA ASP A 309 -2.36 -11.09 -1.06
C ASP A 309 -1.41 -10.96 -2.26
N GLY A 310 -0.78 -9.79 -2.42
CA GLY A 310 0.39 -9.60 -3.25
C GLY A 310 1.60 -9.18 -2.40
N PRO A 311 2.82 -9.20 -2.97
CA PRO A 311 4.05 -8.97 -2.22
C PRO A 311 4.14 -7.52 -1.71
N VAL A 312 4.66 -7.36 -0.50
CA VAL A 312 4.80 -6.07 0.18
C VAL A 312 6.27 -5.74 0.40
N THR A 313 6.69 -4.51 0.09
CA THR A 313 8.04 -4.01 0.41
C THR A 313 7.98 -2.64 1.07
N GLY A 314 8.88 -2.31 1.99
CA GLY A 314 9.04 -0.94 2.51
C GLY A 314 9.13 -0.80 4.03
N GLU A 315 9.75 0.31 4.47
CA GLU A 315 10.20 0.55 5.86
C GLU A 315 9.16 1.26 6.74
N ASN A 316 7.97 1.54 6.19
CA ASN A 316 6.97 2.35 6.85
C ASN A 316 6.13 1.57 7.86
N ASN A 317 5.78 2.25 8.95
CA ASN A 317 5.06 1.68 10.09
C ASN A 317 3.57 1.44 9.82
N PHE A 318 3.03 0.44 10.50
CA PHE A 318 1.61 0.12 10.56
C PHE A 318 1.05 0.54 11.92
N ALA A 319 0.23 1.58 11.92
CA ALA A 319 -0.42 2.12 13.09
C ALA A 319 -1.76 1.42 13.40
N GLY A 320 -2.27 1.66 14.60
CA GLY A 320 -3.54 1.13 15.06
C GLY A 320 -3.45 -0.31 15.57
N ASN A 321 -4.53 -0.77 16.20
CA ASN A 321 -4.59 -2.05 16.91
C ASN A 321 -5.38 -3.12 16.12
N GLY A 322 -5.65 -2.89 14.84
CA GLY A 322 -6.30 -3.85 13.95
C GLY A 322 -5.40 -5.03 13.59
N ALA A 323 -5.97 -5.98 12.84
CA ALA A 323 -5.23 -7.16 12.38
C ALA A 323 -4.62 -6.92 10.99
N ILE A 324 -3.39 -7.37 10.80
CA ILE A 324 -2.64 -7.22 9.54
C ILE A 324 -2.24 -8.62 9.06
N PHE A 325 -2.55 -8.93 7.81
CA PHE A 325 -2.23 -10.23 7.20
C PHE A 325 -1.33 -10.05 5.98
N PHE A 326 -0.21 -10.75 5.95
CA PHE A 326 0.64 -10.95 4.78
C PHE A 326 0.48 -12.40 4.30
N ASN A 327 -0.04 -12.61 3.09
CA ASN A 327 -0.23 -13.96 2.52
C ASN A 327 0.66 -14.20 1.30
N ASP A 328 1.50 -13.23 0.99
CA ASP A 328 2.56 -13.27 0.01
C ASP A 328 3.82 -12.68 0.67
N ASP A 329 4.88 -12.47 -0.09
CA ASP A 329 6.17 -12.02 0.41
C ASP A 329 6.09 -10.66 1.12
N TYR A 330 6.85 -10.52 2.20
CA TYR A 330 7.06 -9.24 2.86
C TYR A 330 8.54 -9.00 3.12
N SER A 331 9.03 -7.81 2.75
CA SER A 331 10.33 -7.32 3.19
C SER A 331 10.25 -5.88 3.72
N PRO A 332 10.94 -5.54 4.82
CA PRO A 332 11.08 -4.16 5.32
C PRO A 332 11.71 -3.15 4.34
N GLY A 333 12.18 -3.58 3.16
CA GLY A 333 12.51 -2.69 2.06
C GLY A 333 13.96 -2.20 2.07
N ALA A 334 14.19 -0.92 2.39
CA ALA A 334 15.52 -0.30 2.34
C ALA A 334 16.38 -0.77 3.51
N SER A 335 16.90 -1.99 3.38
CA SER A 335 17.55 -2.67 4.49
C SER A 335 18.91 -2.04 4.82
N PRO A 336 19.25 -1.92 6.11
CA PRO A 336 18.46 -2.31 7.29
C PRO A 336 17.29 -1.36 7.64
N GLY A 337 16.10 -1.90 7.88
CA GLY A 337 14.88 -1.18 8.24
C GLY A 337 14.20 -1.73 9.50
N VAL A 338 13.65 -0.82 10.32
CA VAL A 338 12.84 -1.18 11.50
C VAL A 338 11.38 -0.83 11.23
N VAL A 339 10.50 -1.82 11.25
CA VAL A 339 9.06 -1.62 10.99
C VAL A 339 8.25 -1.99 12.23
N SER A 340 7.43 -1.05 12.69
CA SER A 340 6.53 -1.27 13.83
C SER A 340 5.09 -1.54 13.41
N PHE A 341 4.42 -2.38 14.19
CA PHE A 341 3.03 -2.77 14.04
C PHE A 341 2.30 -2.54 15.37
N GLY A 342 1.26 -1.69 15.37
CA GLY A 342 0.48 -1.40 16.58
C GLY A 342 -0.46 -2.54 17.03
N GLY A 343 -0.76 -3.48 16.14
CA GLY A 343 -1.72 -4.56 16.34
C GLY A 343 -1.14 -5.96 16.14
N ASN A 344 -2.03 -6.91 15.85
CA ASN A 344 -1.68 -8.30 15.58
C ASN A 344 -1.21 -8.44 14.13
N VAL A 345 -0.19 -9.27 13.92
CA VAL A 345 0.37 -9.56 12.58
C VAL A 345 0.28 -11.05 12.30
N SER A 346 -0.12 -11.40 11.08
CA SER A 346 -0.24 -12.77 10.62
C SER A 346 0.48 -12.97 9.29
N PHE A 347 1.35 -13.97 9.22
CA PHE A 347 1.99 -14.46 8.00
C PHE A 347 1.36 -15.79 7.59
N GLY A 348 0.73 -15.82 6.43
CA GLY A 348 -0.01 -16.97 5.92
C GLY A 348 0.89 -18.11 5.42
N THR A 349 0.31 -19.29 5.22
CA THR A 349 1.04 -20.40 4.59
C THR A 349 1.53 -20.02 3.19
N GLY A 350 2.84 -20.15 2.96
CA GLY A 350 3.47 -19.82 1.68
C GLY A 350 3.93 -18.37 1.53
N SER A 351 3.70 -17.50 2.52
CA SER A 351 4.34 -16.17 2.56
C SER A 351 5.80 -16.28 2.99
N HIS A 352 6.68 -15.46 2.43
CA HIS A 352 8.07 -15.37 2.86
C HIS A 352 8.34 -14.02 3.54
N LEU A 353 8.79 -14.03 4.79
CA LEU A 353 9.35 -12.85 5.45
C LEU A 353 10.86 -12.82 5.17
N THR A 354 11.32 -11.80 4.44
CA THR A 354 12.75 -11.59 4.20
C THR A 354 13.28 -10.52 5.16
N LEU A 355 14.33 -10.86 5.90
CA LEU A 355 15.08 -9.92 6.75
C LEU A 355 16.57 -9.96 6.38
N GLU A 356 17.17 -8.80 6.22
CA GLU A 356 18.57 -8.63 5.84
C GLU A 356 19.44 -8.19 7.02
N ILE A 357 20.67 -8.70 7.07
CA ILE A 357 21.65 -8.43 8.12
C ILE A 357 22.91 -7.85 7.47
N GLY A 358 23.24 -6.61 7.80
CA GLY A 358 24.46 -5.92 7.37
C GLY A 358 25.50 -5.71 8.47
N GLY A 359 25.13 -5.96 9.73
CA GLY A 359 25.99 -5.81 10.89
C GLY A 359 25.30 -6.26 12.19
N ALA A 360 26.05 -6.32 13.29
CA ALA A 360 25.55 -6.74 14.61
C ALA A 360 25.08 -5.57 15.49
N GLY A 361 25.32 -4.33 15.08
CA GLY A 361 24.89 -3.12 15.77
C GLY A 361 23.39 -2.85 15.63
N GLN A 362 22.86 -1.98 16.51
CA GLN A 362 21.48 -1.52 16.37
C GLN A 362 21.30 -0.76 15.05
N GLY A 363 20.26 -1.10 14.29
CA GLY A 363 19.99 -0.51 12.98
C GLY A 363 20.90 -1.03 11.87
N GLU A 364 21.67 -2.09 12.10
CA GLU A 364 22.48 -2.76 11.07
C GLU A 364 21.84 -4.04 10.52
N TYR A 365 20.62 -4.36 10.96
CA TYR A 365 19.80 -5.47 10.47
C TYR A 365 18.32 -5.10 10.51
N ASP A 366 17.52 -5.76 9.68
CA ASP A 366 16.07 -5.57 9.66
C ASP A 366 15.43 -6.07 10.95
N LYS A 367 14.42 -5.33 11.41
CA LYS A 367 13.68 -5.67 12.62
C LYS A 367 12.19 -5.39 12.46
N LEU A 368 11.36 -6.33 12.91
CA LEU A 368 9.94 -6.09 13.11
C LEU A 368 9.62 -5.85 14.59
N GLU A 369 8.82 -4.83 14.90
CA GLU A 369 8.37 -4.50 16.25
C GLU A 369 6.86 -4.60 16.35
N ILE A 370 6.35 -5.74 16.82
CA ILE A 370 4.93 -6.05 16.85
C ILE A 370 4.39 -5.83 18.27
N ALA A 371 3.40 -4.96 18.43
CA ALA A 371 2.81 -4.71 19.73
C ALA A 371 1.83 -5.82 20.17
N GLY A 372 1.21 -6.52 19.21
CA GLY A 372 0.21 -7.57 19.44
C GLY A 372 0.76 -9.00 19.33
N ASP A 373 -0.15 -9.92 19.01
CA ASP A 373 0.15 -11.33 18.71
C ASP A 373 0.85 -11.47 17.34
N LEU A 374 1.70 -12.47 17.22
CA LEU A 374 2.34 -12.88 15.97
C LEU A 374 1.87 -14.29 15.61
N ASP A 375 1.06 -14.40 14.55
CA ASP A 375 0.73 -15.68 13.91
C ASP A 375 1.63 -15.89 12.70
N PHE A 376 2.51 -16.89 12.70
CA PHE A 376 3.51 -17.07 11.66
C PHE A 376 3.47 -18.50 11.12
N GLN A 377 2.84 -18.65 9.96
CA GLN A 377 2.70 -19.91 9.23
C GLN A 377 3.49 -19.92 7.90
N GLY A 378 4.24 -18.84 7.63
CA GLY A 378 5.12 -18.69 6.47
C GLY A 378 6.55 -19.15 6.74
N ASP A 379 7.47 -18.74 5.87
CA ASP A 379 8.91 -19.02 5.98
C ASP A 379 9.68 -17.73 6.31
N LEU A 380 10.67 -17.83 7.20
CA LEU A 380 11.63 -16.76 7.49
C LEU A 380 12.89 -16.95 6.66
N LEU A 381 13.27 -15.95 5.86
CA LEU A 381 14.45 -15.94 5.01
C LEU A 381 15.41 -14.87 5.51
N LEU A 382 16.63 -15.29 5.88
CA LEU A 382 17.67 -14.38 6.31
C LEU A 382 18.79 -14.31 5.27
N SER A 383 19.27 -13.09 5.00
CA SER A 383 20.38 -12.88 4.07
C SER A 383 21.37 -11.85 4.59
N PHE A 384 22.64 -12.00 4.18
CA PHE A 384 23.66 -10.98 4.46
C PHE A 384 23.75 -9.97 3.35
N ILE A 385 23.83 -8.70 3.74
CA ILE A 385 24.01 -7.58 2.82
C ILE A 385 25.33 -6.86 3.09
N GLU A 386 25.74 -6.06 2.12
CA GLU A 386 26.85 -5.13 2.23
C GLU A 386 26.29 -3.74 2.57
N LEU A 387 26.60 -3.21 3.76
CA LEU A 387 26.18 -1.86 4.16
C LEU A 387 26.92 -0.75 3.39
N ALA A 388 28.18 -1.01 3.04
CA ALA A 388 29.01 -0.10 2.27
C ALA A 388 30.04 -0.87 1.44
N PRO A 389 30.40 -0.41 0.23
CA PRO A 389 31.38 -1.05 -0.66
C PRO A 389 32.75 -1.34 -0.02
N GLU A 390 33.07 -0.66 1.08
CA GLU A 390 34.38 -0.73 1.74
C GLU A 390 34.41 -1.74 2.88
N THR A 391 33.25 -2.18 3.37
CA THR A 391 33.12 -3.17 4.45
C THR A 391 32.89 -4.57 3.93
N GLY A 392 32.45 -4.73 2.67
CA GLY A 392 32.07 -6.03 2.12
C GLY A 392 30.74 -6.53 2.70
N VAL A 393 30.36 -7.75 2.29
CA VAL A 393 29.24 -8.49 2.88
C VAL A 393 29.55 -8.79 4.34
N PHE A 394 28.56 -8.63 5.22
CA PHE A 394 28.73 -8.91 6.63
C PHE A 394 29.20 -10.35 6.90
N GLU A 395 30.28 -10.48 7.66
CA GLU A 395 30.80 -11.76 8.16
C GLU A 395 30.55 -11.85 9.67
N PRO A 396 29.56 -12.62 10.12
CA PRO A 396 29.26 -12.73 11.55
C PRO A 396 30.36 -13.48 12.30
N ILE A 397 30.53 -13.18 13.59
CA ILE A 397 31.44 -13.87 14.49
C ILE A 397 30.71 -14.50 15.67
N ALA A 398 31.32 -15.53 16.26
CA ALA A 398 30.76 -16.17 17.45
C ALA A 398 30.50 -15.14 18.56
N GLY A 399 29.30 -15.18 19.13
CA GLY A 399 28.79 -14.22 20.11
C GLY A 399 27.90 -13.12 19.53
N ASP A 400 27.83 -12.97 18.20
CA ASP A 400 26.87 -12.05 17.58
C ASP A 400 25.42 -12.49 17.84
N SER A 401 24.54 -11.52 18.06
CA SER A 401 23.12 -11.74 18.35
C SER A 401 22.24 -10.68 17.72
N PHE A 402 21.13 -11.09 17.12
CA PHE A 402 20.19 -10.24 16.38
C PHE A 402 18.78 -10.45 16.93
N GLU A 403 18.16 -9.39 17.46
CA GLU A 403 16.73 -9.41 17.84
C GLU A 403 15.89 -9.04 16.62
N LEU A 404 15.51 -10.06 15.84
CA LEU A 404 14.90 -9.90 14.53
C LEU A 404 13.43 -9.48 14.60
N ILE A 405 12.70 -10.00 15.59
CA ILE A 405 11.28 -9.69 15.78
C ILE A 405 11.01 -9.52 17.27
N THR A 406 10.30 -8.47 17.65
CA THR A 406 9.64 -8.37 18.96
C THR A 406 8.14 -8.51 18.80
N PHE A 407 7.47 -9.14 19.77
CA PHE A 407 6.02 -9.29 19.79
C PHE A 407 5.49 -9.14 21.22
N GLY A 408 4.44 -8.34 21.42
CA GLY A 408 3.87 -8.11 22.76
C GLY A 408 2.92 -9.22 23.24
N GLY A 409 2.38 -10.00 22.30
CA GLY A 409 1.39 -11.05 22.53
C GLY A 409 1.93 -12.48 22.43
N ALA A 410 1.07 -13.41 22.00
CA ALA A 410 1.42 -14.80 21.76
C ALA A 410 2.10 -15.01 20.40
N LEU A 411 2.99 -15.99 20.33
CA LEU A 411 3.50 -16.55 19.08
C LEU A 411 2.69 -17.81 18.72
N THR A 412 2.12 -17.87 17.53
CA THR A 412 1.41 -19.06 17.03
C THR A 412 1.89 -19.48 15.63
N PRO A 413 2.08 -20.78 15.35
CA PRO A 413 2.32 -21.83 16.34
C PRO A 413 3.65 -21.61 17.08
N ALA A 414 3.86 -22.29 18.21
CA ALA A 414 5.14 -22.21 18.94
C ALA A 414 6.36 -22.69 18.11
N SER A 415 6.11 -23.50 17.08
CA SER A 415 7.10 -24.03 16.13
C SER A 415 7.24 -23.16 14.87
N ALA A 416 6.76 -21.92 14.88
CA ALA A 416 6.67 -21.04 13.72
C ALA A 416 7.98 -20.92 12.91
N PHE A 417 9.14 -21.05 13.56
CA PHE A 417 10.44 -20.79 12.94
C PHE A 417 11.32 -22.04 12.77
N ASP A 418 10.77 -23.24 12.97
CA ASP A 418 11.53 -24.50 12.81
C ASP A 418 12.01 -24.73 11.35
N GLY A 419 11.37 -24.07 10.39
CA GLY A 419 11.70 -24.11 8.96
C GLY A 419 12.51 -22.91 8.44
N ALA A 420 13.00 -22.03 9.31
CA ALA A 420 13.71 -20.81 8.89
C ALA A 420 14.92 -21.13 7.98
N VAL A 421 15.05 -20.36 6.89
CA VAL A 421 16.16 -20.45 5.95
C VAL A 421 17.24 -19.46 6.39
N LEU A 422 18.28 -20.00 7.04
CA LEU A 422 19.39 -19.21 7.58
C LEU A 422 20.57 -19.15 6.59
N PRO A 423 21.35 -18.06 6.58
CA PRO A 423 22.58 -18.00 5.80
C PRO A 423 23.61 -19.02 6.31
N PRO A 424 24.59 -19.44 5.48
CA PRO A 424 25.63 -20.37 5.92
C PRO A 424 26.36 -19.86 7.16
N ALA A 425 26.46 -20.69 8.19
CA ALA A 425 27.26 -20.35 9.37
C ALA A 425 28.76 -20.36 9.02
N PRO A 426 29.55 -19.42 9.56
CA PRO A 426 31.01 -19.48 9.50
C PRO A 426 31.55 -20.81 10.06
N ALA A 427 32.79 -21.15 9.68
CA ALA A 427 33.44 -22.36 10.20
C ALA A 427 33.49 -22.33 11.74
N MET A 428 33.28 -23.49 12.37
CA MET A 428 33.33 -23.67 13.83
C MET A 428 32.25 -22.85 14.57
N THR A 429 31.15 -22.54 13.89
CA THR A 429 30.01 -21.86 14.51
C THR A 429 28.70 -22.49 14.06
N GLU A 430 27.66 -22.30 14.87
CA GLU A 430 26.31 -22.74 14.57
C GLU A 430 25.31 -21.63 14.86
N TRP A 431 24.28 -21.53 14.02
CA TRP A 431 23.15 -20.67 14.30
C TRP A 431 22.24 -21.31 15.33
N SER A 432 21.81 -20.49 16.28
CA SER A 432 20.72 -20.81 17.20
C SER A 432 19.63 -19.76 17.00
N LEU A 433 18.47 -20.20 16.49
CA LEU A 433 17.28 -19.37 16.40
C LEU A 433 16.38 -19.70 17.60
N SER A 434 16.12 -18.70 18.45
CA SER A 434 15.35 -18.88 19.68
C SER A 434 14.17 -17.91 19.71
N ALA A 435 12.97 -18.47 19.70
CA ALA A 435 11.77 -17.74 20.05
C ALA A 435 11.59 -17.78 21.59
N GLN A 436 11.79 -16.65 22.24
CA GLN A 436 11.54 -16.45 23.66
C GLN A 436 10.21 -15.70 23.85
N SER A 437 9.80 -15.50 25.10
CA SER A 437 8.60 -14.72 25.40
C SER A 437 8.78 -13.27 24.93
N GLY A 438 8.23 -12.97 23.75
CA GLY A 438 8.16 -11.63 23.17
C GLY A 438 9.31 -11.24 22.24
N SER A 439 10.26 -12.14 21.95
CA SER A 439 11.34 -11.87 21.00
C SER A 439 11.76 -13.12 20.22
N LEU A 440 12.08 -12.94 18.94
CA LEU A 440 12.83 -13.88 18.12
C LEU A 440 14.28 -13.41 18.02
N ILE A 441 15.20 -14.23 18.52
CA ILE A 441 16.63 -13.91 18.56
C ILE A 441 17.40 -14.95 17.76
N LEU A 442 18.21 -14.49 16.81
CA LEU A 442 19.23 -15.29 16.15
C LEU A 442 20.57 -15.05 16.85
N SER A 443 21.27 -16.11 17.26
CA SER A 443 22.62 -16.01 17.81
C SER A 443 23.60 -16.92 17.08
N LEU A 444 24.84 -16.46 16.90
CA LEU A 444 25.92 -17.29 16.39
C LEU A 444 26.74 -17.84 17.55
N ASN A 445 26.69 -19.15 17.76
CA ASN A 445 27.41 -19.82 18.85
C ASN A 445 28.71 -20.42 18.33
N GLU A 446 29.75 -20.43 19.17
CA GLU A 446 30.96 -21.19 18.88
C GLU A 446 30.64 -22.69 19.00
N VAL A 447 30.91 -23.44 17.93
CA VAL A 447 30.96 -24.89 17.99
C VAL A 447 32.36 -25.24 18.44
N ILE A 448 32.48 -25.60 19.72
CA ILE A 448 33.69 -26.24 20.22
C ILE A 448 33.54 -27.70 19.79
N PRO A 449 34.25 -28.18 18.73
CA PRO A 449 34.30 -29.61 18.49
C PRO A 449 34.86 -30.27 19.77
N PRO A 450 34.48 -31.53 20.06
CA PRO A 450 35.13 -32.28 21.13
C PRO A 450 36.63 -32.05 20.99
N LEU A 451 37.24 -31.53 22.05
CA LEU A 451 38.65 -31.19 22.04
C LEU A 451 39.37 -32.54 21.90
N GLU A 452 39.78 -32.87 20.67
CA GLU A 452 40.40 -34.17 20.40
C GLU A 452 41.63 -34.29 21.30
N SER A 453 41.55 -35.17 22.30
CA SER A 453 42.55 -35.26 23.34
C SER A 453 43.03 -36.68 23.46
N GLY A 454 44.36 -36.86 23.38
CA GLY A 454 45.05 -38.11 23.69
C GLY A 454 45.39 -38.29 25.17
N ASP A 455 45.04 -37.31 26.03
CA ASP A 455 45.26 -37.38 27.49
C ASP A 455 44.08 -38.09 28.15
N TYR A 456 44.15 -39.42 28.15
CA TYR A 456 43.11 -40.31 28.66
C TYR A 456 43.21 -40.54 30.16
N ASN A 457 44.31 -40.16 30.82
CA ASN A 457 44.43 -40.25 32.28
C ASN A 457 44.18 -38.91 32.98
N GLY A 458 44.11 -37.79 32.23
CA GLY A 458 43.78 -36.45 32.69
C GLY A 458 44.93 -35.70 33.40
N ASP A 459 46.18 -36.11 33.21
CA ASP A 459 47.34 -35.51 33.87
C ASP A 459 47.99 -34.36 33.07
N ASN A 460 47.40 -34.00 31.93
CA ASN A 460 47.82 -32.99 30.95
C ASN A 460 49.09 -33.36 30.17
N VAL A 461 49.53 -34.63 30.17
CA VAL A 461 50.65 -35.12 29.36
C VAL A 461 50.21 -36.35 28.58
N VAL A 462 50.22 -36.27 27.26
CA VAL A 462 49.92 -37.44 26.41
C VAL A 462 51.15 -38.35 26.37
N ASP A 463 51.14 -39.44 27.13
CA ASP A 463 52.23 -40.40 27.19
C ASP A 463 51.76 -41.87 27.20
N ALA A 464 52.65 -42.77 27.60
CA ALA A 464 52.37 -44.21 27.58
C ALA A 464 51.31 -44.63 28.60
N ALA A 465 51.04 -43.82 29.63
CA ALA A 465 49.99 -44.06 30.59
C ALA A 465 48.60 -43.88 29.96
N ASP A 466 48.41 -42.91 29.06
CA ASP A 466 47.13 -42.72 28.35
C ASP A 466 46.80 -43.90 27.44
N TYR A 467 47.83 -44.42 26.74
CA TYR A 467 47.66 -45.62 25.92
C TYR A 467 47.07 -46.80 26.69
N THR A 468 47.44 -46.94 27.98
CA THR A 468 46.89 -48.03 28.79
C THR A 468 45.41 -47.83 29.06
N VAL A 469 44.94 -46.59 29.24
CA VAL A 469 43.50 -46.29 29.38
C VAL A 469 42.74 -46.64 28.10
N TRP A 470 43.21 -46.17 26.94
CA TRP A 470 42.58 -46.52 25.66
C TRP A 470 42.58 -48.04 25.42
N ARG A 471 43.71 -48.70 25.68
CA ARG A 471 43.83 -50.13 25.42
C ARG A 471 42.92 -50.97 26.32
N ASP A 472 42.76 -50.57 27.58
CA ASP A 472 41.92 -51.26 28.55
C ASP A 472 40.43 -51.09 28.23
N ASN A 473 40.06 -49.96 27.62
CA ASN A 473 38.69 -49.65 27.22
C ASN A 473 38.40 -49.90 25.74
N LEU A 474 39.33 -50.49 24.96
CA LEU A 474 39.14 -50.73 23.53
C LEU A 474 37.87 -51.56 23.23
N GLY A 475 36.97 -50.99 22.44
CA GLY A 475 35.66 -51.56 22.11
C GLY A 475 34.55 -51.24 23.11
N LEU A 476 34.81 -50.35 24.08
CA LEU A 476 33.78 -49.76 24.93
C LEU A 476 32.93 -48.77 24.13
N GLY A 477 31.64 -48.66 24.48
CA GLY A 477 30.71 -47.70 23.88
C GLY A 477 29.68 -48.30 22.93
N ASP A 478 28.70 -47.49 22.56
CA ASP A 478 27.64 -47.82 21.60
C ASP A 478 27.54 -46.85 20.41
N GLY A 479 28.46 -45.88 20.32
CA GLY A 479 28.48 -44.86 19.26
C GLY A 479 27.53 -43.70 19.48
N THR A 480 27.00 -43.53 20.69
CA THR A 480 26.26 -42.33 21.08
C THR A 480 27.25 -41.22 21.48
N PRO A 481 27.37 -40.11 20.71
CA PRO A 481 28.36 -39.06 21.02
C PRO A 481 28.20 -38.49 22.44
N GLY A 482 29.33 -38.28 23.12
CA GLY A 482 29.38 -37.80 24.51
C GLY A 482 28.91 -38.80 25.57
N SER A 483 28.64 -40.07 25.23
CA SER A 483 28.28 -41.11 26.20
C SER A 483 29.48 -41.64 27.01
N LEU A 484 30.70 -41.46 26.49
CA LEU A 484 31.96 -41.76 27.15
C LEU A 484 32.75 -40.46 27.36
N ALA A 485 33.60 -40.42 28.38
CA ALA A 485 34.51 -39.31 28.59
C ALA A 485 35.84 -39.56 27.85
N VAL A 486 36.61 -38.50 27.61
CA VAL A 486 38.02 -38.62 27.18
C VAL A 486 38.81 -39.54 28.11
N THR A 487 38.51 -39.52 29.42
CA THR A 487 39.18 -40.41 30.39
C THR A 487 38.76 -41.89 30.29
N ASP A 488 37.77 -42.20 29.46
CA ASP A 488 37.42 -43.57 29.09
C ASP A 488 38.19 -44.01 27.83
N GLY A 489 39.02 -43.15 27.23
CA GLY A 489 39.76 -43.45 25.99
C GLY A 489 39.06 -43.01 24.71
N ASP A 490 37.90 -42.35 24.82
CA ASP A 490 37.13 -41.76 23.71
C ASP A 490 37.64 -40.33 23.47
N GLY A 491 38.71 -40.23 22.70
CA GLY A 491 39.43 -38.98 22.43
C GLY A 491 38.73 -38.08 21.43
N ASN A 492 37.91 -38.62 20.53
CA ASN A 492 37.13 -37.82 19.57
C ASN A 492 35.70 -37.49 20.08
N GLY A 493 35.28 -38.09 21.19
CA GLY A 493 33.98 -37.86 21.82
C GLY A 493 32.80 -38.52 21.09
N ASP A 494 33.03 -39.50 20.22
CA ASP A 494 31.99 -40.13 19.40
C ASP A 494 31.20 -41.24 20.12
N GLY A 495 31.57 -41.55 21.37
CA GLY A 495 30.93 -42.57 22.19
C GLY A 495 31.41 -43.99 21.90
N LEU A 496 32.54 -44.16 21.20
CA LEU A 496 33.26 -45.42 21.02
C LEU A 496 34.73 -45.23 21.40
N VAL A 497 35.34 -46.30 21.90
CA VAL A 497 36.80 -46.35 22.09
C VAL A 497 37.36 -47.27 21.02
N ASP A 498 37.94 -46.71 19.96
CA ASP A 498 38.39 -47.46 18.79
C ASP A 498 39.73 -46.99 18.19
N VAL A 499 39.96 -47.31 16.92
CA VAL A 499 41.24 -47.01 16.25
C VAL A 499 41.42 -45.51 15.95
N ASP A 500 40.34 -44.75 15.89
CA ASP A 500 40.37 -43.33 15.61
C ASP A 500 40.89 -42.58 16.87
N ASP A 501 40.51 -43.01 18.07
CA ASP A 501 41.09 -42.54 19.33
C ASP A 501 42.58 -42.88 19.45
N TYR A 502 42.96 -44.11 19.13
CA TYR A 502 44.38 -44.47 19.07
C TYR A 502 45.18 -43.57 18.13
N THR A 503 44.56 -43.16 17.02
CA THR A 503 45.18 -42.23 16.08
C THR A 503 45.36 -40.84 16.70
N ILE A 504 44.39 -40.35 17.48
CA ILE A 504 44.51 -39.11 18.25
C ILE A 504 45.66 -39.20 19.25
N TRP A 505 45.65 -40.21 20.13
CA TRP A 505 46.73 -40.43 21.10
C TRP A 505 48.11 -40.50 20.43
N ARG A 506 48.24 -41.31 19.36
CA ARG A 506 49.51 -41.50 18.66
C ARG A 506 50.01 -40.18 18.07
N ASN A 507 49.12 -39.38 17.49
CA ASN A 507 49.47 -38.11 16.88
C ASN A 507 49.85 -37.05 17.93
N GLN A 508 49.33 -37.17 19.15
CA GLN A 508 49.57 -36.24 20.24
C GLN A 508 50.64 -36.73 21.25
N TYR A 509 51.20 -37.93 21.08
CA TYR A 509 52.18 -38.51 21.99
C TYR A 509 53.39 -37.61 22.23
N GLY A 510 53.66 -37.32 23.51
CA GLY A 510 54.73 -36.44 23.99
C GLY A 510 54.32 -34.97 24.10
N ILE A 511 53.07 -34.61 23.80
CA ILE A 511 52.54 -33.26 24.03
C ILE A 511 52.13 -33.10 25.50
N ALA A 512 52.66 -32.07 26.16
CA ALA A 512 52.12 -31.59 27.44
C ALA A 512 51.16 -30.43 27.16
N MET A 513 49.87 -30.63 27.42
CA MET A 513 48.84 -29.61 27.19
C MET A 513 49.02 -28.47 28.19
N THR A 514 49.55 -27.34 27.74
CA THR A 514 49.57 -26.11 28.54
C THR A 514 48.20 -25.47 28.39
N VAL A 515 47.37 -25.53 29.43
CA VAL A 515 46.15 -24.71 29.50
C VAL A 515 46.58 -23.24 29.54
N THR A 516 46.67 -22.59 28.38
CA THR A 516 46.56 -21.13 28.34
C THR A 516 45.11 -20.82 28.71
N PRO A 517 44.83 -20.13 29.83
CA PRO A 517 43.47 -19.69 30.09
C PRO A 517 43.00 -18.88 28.88
N SER A 518 41.86 -19.29 28.31
CA SER A 518 41.19 -18.58 27.25
C SER A 518 41.11 -17.10 27.61
N LEU A 519 41.46 -16.23 26.67
CA LEU A 519 41.21 -14.80 26.80
C LEU A 519 39.69 -14.62 26.83
N VAL A 520 39.09 -14.70 28.02
CA VAL A 520 37.80 -14.05 28.25
C VAL A 520 38.08 -12.58 28.04
N ARG A 521 37.76 -12.06 26.85
CA ARG A 521 37.69 -10.63 26.65
C ARG A 521 36.61 -10.14 27.61
N ALA A 522 37.01 -9.39 28.62
CA ALA A 522 36.08 -8.68 29.46
C ALA A 522 35.12 -7.93 28.53
N ALA A 523 33.82 -8.21 28.64
CA ALA A 523 32.80 -7.37 28.02
C ALA A 523 33.15 -5.93 28.37
N GLY A 524 33.33 -5.09 27.35
CA GLY A 524 33.55 -3.67 27.56
C GLY A 524 32.35 -3.13 28.33
N ALA A 525 32.49 -2.99 29.64
CA ALA A 525 31.59 -2.17 30.42
C ALA A 525 31.61 -0.77 29.79
N PRO A 526 30.46 -0.11 29.61
CA PRO A 526 30.47 1.28 29.15
C PRO A 526 31.30 2.07 30.16
N GLU A 527 32.44 2.65 29.74
CA GLU A 527 33.27 3.42 30.67
C GLU A 527 32.46 4.63 31.16
N PRO A 528 32.22 4.78 32.48
CA PRO A 528 31.78 6.06 32.98
C PRO A 528 32.97 7.02 32.94
N SER A 529 32.88 7.99 32.02
CA SER A 529 33.29 9.36 32.32
C SER A 529 34.78 9.67 32.49
N ALA A 530 35.69 9.06 31.73
CA ALA A 530 37.07 9.55 31.64
C ALA A 530 37.12 11.04 31.17
N ALA A 531 36.15 11.46 30.36
CA ALA A 531 35.96 12.86 29.96
C ALA A 531 35.59 13.80 31.13
N LEU A 532 34.89 13.33 32.17
CA LEU A 532 34.54 14.16 33.33
C LEU A 532 35.73 14.37 34.27
N LEU A 533 36.64 13.40 34.40
CA LEU A 533 37.87 13.54 35.20
C LEU A 533 38.88 14.50 34.56
N LEU A 534 38.98 14.53 33.23
CA LEU A 534 39.80 15.50 32.49
C LEU A 534 39.27 16.94 32.60
N LEU A 535 37.94 17.11 32.57
CA LEU A 535 37.31 18.43 32.78
C LEU A 535 37.46 18.93 34.22
N TRP A 536 37.44 18.04 35.22
CA TRP A 536 37.68 18.41 36.61
C TRP A 536 39.16 18.81 36.84
N ALA A 537 40.12 18.06 36.29
CA ALA A 537 41.54 18.37 36.41
C ALA A 537 41.93 19.71 35.74
N ALA A 538 41.32 20.04 34.60
CA ALA A 538 41.53 21.32 33.92
C ALA A 538 40.99 22.52 34.73
N SER A 539 39.87 22.35 35.45
CA SER A 539 39.27 23.44 36.25
C SER A 539 40.05 23.78 37.52
N VAL A 540 40.81 22.84 38.09
CA VAL A 540 41.66 23.05 39.28
C VAL A 540 43.02 23.66 38.91
N GLY A 541 43.55 23.37 37.71
CA GLY A 541 44.83 23.92 37.23
C GLY A 541 44.79 25.42 36.90
N ALA A 542 43.65 25.94 36.44
CA ALA A 542 43.53 27.34 36.00
C ALA A 542 43.47 28.38 37.15
N ARG A 543 43.36 27.96 38.42
CA ARG A 543 43.24 28.89 39.57
C ARG A 543 44.58 29.34 40.19
N ARG A 544 45.75 28.93 39.67
CA ARG A 544 47.06 29.26 40.26
C ARG A 544 47.98 30.12 39.37
N HIS A 545 47.46 31.14 38.69
CA HIS A 545 48.31 32.23 38.20
C HIS A 545 47.62 33.61 38.35
N ARG A 546 47.78 34.22 39.53
CA ARG A 546 47.80 35.68 39.68
C ARG A 546 49.15 36.09 40.26
N PRO A 547 50.06 36.69 39.47
CA PRO A 547 51.22 37.34 40.04
C PRO A 547 50.79 38.68 40.64
N GLY A 548 50.83 38.77 41.97
CA GLY A 548 50.83 40.06 42.65
C GLY A 548 52.10 40.83 42.31
N ARG A 549 51.96 42.10 41.95
CA ARG A 549 53.07 43.06 41.94
C ARG A 549 52.76 44.19 42.92
N ARG A 550 53.74 44.42 43.77
CA ARG A 550 53.73 45.19 45.03
C ARG A 550 53.67 46.71 44.82
N HIS A 551 53.13 47.36 45.84
CA HIS A 551 53.24 48.78 46.19
C HIS A 551 54.67 49.35 46.10
N ARG A 552 54.78 50.58 45.59
CA ARG A 552 55.17 51.75 46.38
C ARG A 552 54.58 53.01 45.78
#